data_AF-A0A7R9XR52-F1
#
_entry.id   AF-A0A7R9XR52-F1
#
_cell.length_a   1.000
_cell.length_b   1.000
_cell.length_c   1.000
_cell.angle_alpha   90.00
_cell.angle_beta   90.00
_cell.angle_gamma   90.00
#
_symmetry.space_group_name_H-M   'P 1'
#
loop_
_entity.id
_entity.type
_entity.pdbx_description
1 polymer ?
#
loop_
_entity_poly.entity_id
_entity_poly.type
_entity_poly.pdbx_seq_one_letter_code
_entity_poly.pdbx_strand_id
1 'polypeptide(L)'
;MLDMGFEPQIRKILQHVPVDRQTLFFTATWPKAVIRVATAILTNPIQVNIGDTDQLVANKDITQTIEVCSGFEKEKRLMEILNNPPEGCDPLKALVFCSTKRMCDQLGRSVGNLAGIIHGDKEQRERDWILNQFRQGRTPVLVATDVAARGLDVKDCNLVINYDFPNQIEDYVHRIGRTGRAGKKGWAFSFIDGGEGNMARKLIPILRDANQIVSPEIEEMARSAGFGRPKGGRRGGGGRRGGGGGGGYGG
;
A
#
# COMPACT_ATOMS: atom_id res chain seq x y z
N MET A 1 7.64 -11.46 -0.65
CA MET A 1 8.18 -12.81 -0.38
C MET A 1 8.64 -13.00 1.06
N LEU A 2 9.07 -11.99 1.81
CA LEU A 2 9.49 -12.15 3.21
C LEU A 2 8.53 -11.52 4.23
N ASP A 3 7.27 -11.32 3.82
CA ASP A 3 6.17 -11.16 4.78
C ASP A 3 6.12 -12.45 5.63
N MET A 4 5.76 -12.31 6.91
CA MET A 4 5.59 -13.43 7.85
C MET A 4 4.78 -14.59 7.25
N GLY A 5 3.87 -14.34 6.30
CA GLY A 5 3.09 -15.38 5.62
C GLY A 5 3.88 -16.33 4.69
N PHE A 6 5.02 -15.92 4.15
CA PHE A 6 5.79 -16.69 3.15
C PHE A 6 7.05 -17.35 3.73
N GLU A 7 7.53 -16.91 4.89
CA GLU A 7 8.73 -17.47 5.55
C GLU A 7 8.69 -19.01 5.67
N PRO A 8 7.58 -19.64 6.13
CA PRO A 8 7.53 -21.10 6.25
C PRO A 8 7.73 -21.83 4.91
N GLN A 9 7.21 -21.25 3.82
CA GLN A 9 7.28 -21.82 2.48
C GLN A 9 8.70 -21.71 1.92
N ILE A 10 9.35 -20.57 2.14
CA ILE A 10 10.76 -20.37 1.74
C ILE A 10 11.67 -21.34 2.50
N ARG A 11 11.48 -21.51 3.81
CA ARG A 11 12.25 -22.49 4.59
C ARG A 11 12.07 -23.91 4.07
N LYS A 12 10.85 -24.30 3.71
CA LYS A 12 10.57 -25.61 3.12
C LYS A 12 11.29 -25.82 1.78
N ILE A 13 11.34 -24.79 0.92
CA ILE A 13 12.09 -24.85 -0.34
C ILE A 13 13.58 -24.99 -0.06
N LEU A 14 14.14 -24.19 0.83
CA LEU A 14 15.57 -24.20 1.15
C LEU A 14 16.07 -25.53 1.73
N GLN A 15 15.20 -26.33 2.37
CA GLN A 15 15.53 -27.69 2.80
C GLN A 15 15.86 -28.65 1.64
N HIS A 16 15.43 -28.34 0.43
CA HIS A 16 15.63 -29.16 -0.77
C HIS A 16 16.72 -28.60 -1.69
N VAL A 17 17.38 -27.50 -1.31
CA VAL A 17 18.45 -26.86 -2.07
C VAL A 17 19.79 -27.22 -1.42
N PRO A 18 20.88 -27.41 -2.19
CA PRO A 18 22.21 -27.64 -1.63
C PRO A 18 22.60 -26.62 -0.56
N VAL A 19 23.35 -27.08 0.44
CA VAL A 19 23.88 -26.23 1.51
C VAL A 19 24.89 -25.24 0.94
N ASP A 20 25.76 -25.71 0.05
CA ASP A 20 26.68 -24.87 -0.71
C ASP A 20 25.95 -24.29 -1.93
N ARG A 21 25.46 -23.06 -1.77
CA ARG A 21 24.70 -22.34 -2.79
C ARG A 21 25.03 -20.86 -2.74
N GLN A 22 25.05 -20.22 -3.90
CA GLN A 22 25.02 -18.77 -3.97
C GLN A 22 23.58 -18.29 -3.74
N THR A 23 23.38 -17.43 -2.76
CA THR A 23 22.07 -16.80 -2.53
C THR A 23 22.18 -15.30 -2.77
N LEU A 24 21.44 -14.80 -3.76
CA LEU A 24 21.31 -13.37 -4.02
C LEU A 24 19.94 -12.91 -3.53
N PHE A 25 19.92 -11.82 -2.76
CA PHE A 25 18.69 -11.26 -2.22
C PHE A 25 18.55 -9.79 -2.64
N PHE A 26 17.36 -9.43 -3.11
CA PHE A 26 17.05 -8.10 -3.62
C PHE A 26 15.77 -7.59 -2.97
N THR A 27 15.80 -6.35 -2.49
CA THR A 27 14.64 -5.68 -1.92
C THR A 27 14.81 -4.17 -2.04
N ALA A 28 13.69 -3.46 -2.19
CA ALA A 28 13.69 -2.00 -2.19
C ALA A 28 13.55 -1.41 -0.78
N THR A 29 13.22 -2.24 0.22
CA THR A 29 13.08 -1.82 1.62
C THR A 29 13.82 -2.79 2.55
N TRP A 30 14.40 -2.27 3.64
CA TRP A 30 15.22 -3.04 4.58
C TRP A 30 14.70 -3.02 6.04
N PRO A 31 13.41 -3.33 6.31
CA PRO A 31 12.88 -3.32 7.67
C PRO A 31 13.41 -4.50 8.50
N LYS A 32 13.34 -4.38 9.83
CA LYS A 32 13.80 -5.41 10.80
C LYS A 32 13.28 -6.83 10.51
N ALA A 33 12.04 -6.95 10.02
CA ALA A 33 11.46 -8.24 9.66
C ALA A 33 12.18 -8.90 8.48
N VAL A 34 12.55 -8.12 7.45
CA VAL A 34 13.30 -8.58 6.28
C VAL A 34 14.73 -8.96 6.68
N ILE A 35 15.36 -8.16 7.54
CA ILE A 35 16.70 -8.44 8.08
C ILE A 35 16.73 -9.82 8.74
N ARG A 36 15.78 -10.09 9.64
CA ARG A 36 15.69 -11.37 10.36
C ARG A 36 15.66 -12.57 9.41
N VAL A 37 14.89 -12.47 8.32
CA VAL A 37 14.78 -13.56 7.36
C VAL A 37 16.01 -13.65 6.46
N ALA A 38 16.58 -12.51 6.03
CA ALA A 38 17.81 -12.47 5.26
C ALA A 38 18.98 -13.13 6.01
N THR A 39 19.16 -12.82 7.30
CA THR A 39 20.19 -13.43 8.16
C THR A 39 20.01 -14.94 8.30
N ALA A 40 18.78 -15.46 8.21
CA ALA A 40 18.50 -16.88 8.32
C ALA A 40 18.78 -17.67 7.03
N ILE A 41 18.87 -17.00 5.88
CA ILE A 41 18.95 -17.64 4.56
C ILE A 41 20.33 -17.42 3.90
N LEU A 42 20.96 -16.28 4.16
CA LEU A 42 22.23 -15.88 3.58
C LEU A 42 23.43 -16.38 4.41
N THR A 43 24.53 -16.70 3.75
CA THR A 43 25.79 -17.10 4.38
C THR A 43 26.88 -16.12 3.96
N ASN A 44 27.46 -15.40 4.93
CA ASN A 44 28.47 -14.35 4.73
C ASN A 44 28.16 -13.37 3.56
N PRO A 45 26.99 -12.70 3.54
CA PRO A 45 26.59 -11.87 2.42
C PRO A 45 27.36 -10.55 2.36
N ILE A 46 27.61 -10.07 1.14
CA ILE A 46 27.99 -8.68 0.89
C ILE A 46 26.70 -7.88 0.67
N GLN A 47 26.50 -6.83 1.47
CA GLN A 47 25.37 -5.92 1.33
C GLN A 47 25.76 -4.70 0.50
N VAL A 48 25.01 -4.42 -0.56
CA VAL A 48 25.16 -3.22 -1.39
C VAL A 48 23.86 -2.42 -1.30
N ASN A 49 23.97 -1.16 -0.88
CA ASN A 49 22.84 -0.24 -0.77
C ASN A 49 23.01 0.87 -1.80
N ILE A 50 21.91 1.25 -2.45
CA ILE A 50 21.87 2.38 -3.40
C ILE A 50 20.85 3.38 -2.83
N GLY A 51 21.32 4.58 -2.47
CA GLY A 51 20.52 5.59 -1.78
C GLY A 51 20.69 5.54 -0.25
N ASP A 52 19.83 6.28 0.45
CA ASP A 52 19.89 6.35 1.92
C ASP A 52 19.29 5.09 2.57
N THR A 53 19.97 4.53 3.57
CA THR A 53 19.68 3.17 4.06
C THR A 53 18.63 3.16 5.18
N ASP A 54 18.54 4.26 5.92
CA ASP A 54 17.68 4.38 7.11
C ASP A 54 16.28 4.95 6.78
N GLN A 55 16.09 5.46 5.56
CA GLN A 55 14.86 6.12 5.14
C GLN A 55 14.24 5.42 3.92
N LEU A 56 12.92 5.24 3.97
CA LEU A 56 12.13 4.81 2.82
C LEU A 56 12.09 5.94 1.79
N VAL A 57 13.05 5.95 0.86
CA VAL A 57 13.13 6.98 -0.16
C VAL A 57 12.21 6.64 -1.34
N ALA A 58 11.22 7.49 -1.58
CA ALA A 58 10.44 7.46 -2.82
C ALA A 58 11.27 8.03 -3.98
N ASN A 59 11.04 7.52 -5.19
CA ASN A 59 11.70 8.03 -6.38
C ASN A 59 11.27 9.49 -6.65
N LYS A 60 12.26 10.38 -6.76
CA LYS A 60 12.08 11.83 -6.98
C LYS A 60 11.53 12.19 -8.37
N ASP A 61 11.56 11.26 -9.33
CA ASP A 61 10.94 11.42 -10.63
C ASP A 61 9.41 11.21 -10.63
N ILE A 62 8.84 10.84 -9.48
CA ILE A 62 7.41 10.64 -9.31
C ILE A 62 6.81 11.87 -8.63
N THR A 63 5.89 12.54 -9.32
CA THR A 63 5.01 13.54 -8.70
C THR A 63 3.93 12.82 -7.90
N GLN A 64 3.84 13.12 -6.61
CA GLN A 64 2.97 12.43 -5.65
C GLN A 64 1.89 13.39 -5.16
N THR A 65 0.63 13.05 -5.42
CA THR A 65 -0.55 13.78 -4.96
C THR A 65 -1.34 12.92 -3.98
N ILE A 66 -1.50 13.43 -2.76
CA ILE A 66 -2.27 12.76 -1.69
C ILE A 66 -3.55 13.54 -1.47
N GLU A 67 -4.69 12.87 -1.60
CA GLU A 67 -6.00 13.47 -1.43
C GLU A 67 -6.72 12.77 -0.29
N VAL A 68 -7.23 13.56 0.67
CA VAL A 68 -8.10 13.05 1.72
C VAL A 68 -9.47 12.84 1.09
N CYS A 69 -9.88 11.58 0.90
CA CYS A 69 -11.12 11.26 0.21
C CYS A 69 -11.88 10.17 0.96
N SER A 70 -13.16 10.44 1.22
CA SER A 70 -14.06 9.47 1.83
C SER A 70 -14.55 8.44 0.80
N GLY A 71 -14.96 7.26 1.26
CA GLY A 71 -15.26 6.11 0.38
C GLY A 71 -16.25 6.39 -0.78
N PHE A 72 -17.21 7.29 -0.60
CA PHE A 72 -18.19 7.64 -1.65
C PHE A 72 -17.63 8.58 -2.72
N GLU A 73 -16.60 9.37 -2.39
CA GLU A 73 -16.00 10.36 -3.29
C GLU A 73 -14.89 9.75 -4.15
N LYS A 74 -14.25 8.68 -3.67
CA LYS A 74 -13.11 8.03 -4.34
C LYS A 74 -13.43 7.57 -5.75
N GLU A 75 -14.60 6.96 -5.98
CA GLU A 75 -14.96 6.44 -7.31
C GLU A 75 -15.14 7.58 -8.32
N LYS A 76 -15.84 8.65 -7.92
CA LYS A 76 -15.98 9.86 -8.72
C LYS A 76 -14.61 10.47 -9.03
N ARG A 77 -13.76 10.59 -8.02
CA ARG A 77 -12.43 11.19 -8.16
C ARG A 77 -11.50 10.36 -9.06
N LEU A 78 -11.57 9.04 -8.95
CA LEU A 78 -10.87 8.13 -9.85
C LEU A 78 -11.25 8.40 -11.32
N MET A 79 -12.55 8.50 -11.61
CA MET A 79 -13.02 8.75 -12.97
C MET A 79 -12.59 10.13 -13.48
N GLU A 80 -12.59 11.16 -12.63
CA GLU A 80 -12.08 12.49 -12.99
C GLU A 80 -10.60 12.44 -13.41
N ILE A 81 -9.75 11.74 -12.65
CA ILE A 81 -8.32 11.59 -12.94
C ILE A 81 -8.11 10.76 -14.21
N LEU A 82 -8.86 9.69 -14.43
CA LEU A 82 -8.72 8.85 -15.63
C LEU A 82 -9.19 9.57 -16.90
N ASN A 83 -10.21 10.42 -16.80
CA ASN A 83 -10.72 11.20 -17.93
C ASN A 83 -9.88 12.44 -18.23
N ASN A 84 -9.23 13.01 -17.21
CA ASN A 84 -8.33 14.17 -17.35
C ASN A 84 -6.98 13.85 -16.68
N PRO A 85 -6.19 12.93 -17.27
CA PRO A 85 -4.93 12.54 -16.67
C PRO A 85 -3.92 13.70 -16.75
N PRO A 86 -2.90 13.72 -15.86
CA PRO A 86 -1.86 14.74 -15.89
C PRO A 86 -1.13 14.81 -17.24
N GLU A 87 -0.57 15.98 -17.54
CA GLU A 87 0.27 16.17 -18.72
C GLU A 87 1.43 15.16 -18.75
N GLY A 88 1.70 14.60 -19.93
CA GLY A 88 2.67 13.51 -20.12
C GLY A 88 2.11 12.10 -19.90
N CYS A 89 0.82 11.96 -19.57
CA CYS A 89 0.13 10.66 -19.53
C CYS A 89 -0.53 10.28 -20.86
N ASP A 90 -0.07 10.78 -22.01
CA ASP A 90 -0.57 10.40 -23.33
C ASP A 90 0.49 9.56 -24.08
N PRO A 91 0.18 8.31 -24.48
CA PRO A 91 -1.07 7.57 -24.25
C PRO A 91 -1.23 7.12 -22.79
N LEU A 92 -2.47 7.05 -22.31
CA LEU A 92 -2.79 6.67 -20.92
C LEU A 92 -2.33 5.24 -20.63
N LYS A 93 -1.58 5.08 -19.54
CA LYS A 93 -1.18 3.77 -19.02
C LYS A 93 -1.19 3.79 -17.49
N ALA A 94 -2.38 3.58 -16.94
CA ALA A 94 -2.69 3.72 -15.52
C ALA A 94 -2.74 2.37 -14.80
N LEU A 95 -2.15 2.31 -13.61
CA LEU A 95 -2.28 1.19 -12.69
C LEU A 95 -3.00 1.64 -11.41
N VAL A 96 -4.18 1.08 -11.17
CA VAL A 96 -5.04 1.38 -10.04
C VAL A 96 -4.96 0.25 -9.01
N PHE A 97 -4.56 0.57 -7.79
CA PHE A 97 -4.47 -0.36 -6.67
C PHE A 97 -5.70 -0.29 -5.77
N CYS A 98 -6.30 -1.46 -5.51
CA CYS A 98 -7.44 -1.68 -4.63
C CYS A 98 -7.13 -2.75 -3.58
N SER A 99 -7.71 -2.65 -2.39
CA SER A 99 -7.41 -3.57 -1.29
C SER A 99 -8.08 -4.94 -1.43
N THR A 100 -9.23 -5.02 -2.09
CA THR A 100 -10.02 -6.26 -2.19
C THR A 100 -10.34 -6.64 -3.62
N LYS A 101 -10.48 -7.95 -3.86
CA LYS A 101 -10.83 -8.51 -5.18
C LYS A 101 -12.17 -7.96 -5.68
N ARG A 102 -13.17 -7.91 -4.80
CA ARG A 102 -14.50 -7.36 -5.07
C ARG A 102 -14.44 -5.88 -5.47
N MET A 103 -13.60 -5.09 -4.80
CA MET A 103 -13.42 -3.68 -5.17
C MET A 103 -12.77 -3.57 -6.56
N CYS A 104 -11.79 -4.41 -6.87
CA CYS A 104 -11.18 -4.40 -8.19
C CYS A 104 -12.19 -4.74 -9.31
N ASP A 105 -13.08 -5.71 -9.08
CA ASP A 105 -14.19 -6.00 -10.00
C ASP A 105 -15.18 -4.84 -10.13
N GLN A 106 -15.53 -4.18 -9.02
CA GLN A 106 -16.43 -3.01 -9.03
C GLN A 106 -15.81 -1.88 -9.85
N LEU A 107 -14.58 -1.47 -9.53
CA LEU A 107 -13.90 -0.38 -10.22
C LEU A 107 -13.67 -0.67 -11.70
N GLY A 108 -13.32 -1.92 -12.05
CA GLY A 108 -13.18 -2.28 -13.45
C GLY A 108 -14.49 -2.18 -14.23
N ARG A 109 -15.64 -2.46 -13.60
CA ARG A 109 -16.96 -2.22 -14.23
C ARG A 109 -17.24 -0.73 -14.40
N SER A 110 -16.90 0.10 -13.41
CA SER A 110 -17.11 1.55 -13.47
C SER A 110 -16.24 2.23 -14.53
N VAL A 111 -14.98 1.79 -14.70
CA VAL A 111 -14.09 2.27 -15.77
C VAL A 111 -14.50 1.73 -17.15
N GLY A 112 -15.09 0.54 -17.19
CA GLY A 112 -15.65 -0.05 -18.41
C GLY A 112 -14.61 -0.73 -19.30
N ASN A 113 -14.77 -0.61 -20.61
CA ASN A 113 -13.98 -1.33 -21.63
C ASN A 113 -12.48 -0.96 -21.66
N LEU A 114 -12.09 0.13 -21.00
CA LEU A 114 -10.70 0.56 -20.88
C LEU A 114 -9.94 -0.17 -19.77
N ALA A 115 -10.63 -0.87 -18.87
CA ALA A 115 -10.04 -1.52 -17.71
C ALA A 115 -9.80 -3.03 -17.89
N GLY A 116 -8.61 -3.46 -17.48
CA GLY A 116 -8.28 -4.84 -17.20
C GLY A 116 -8.29 -5.07 -15.69
N ILE A 117 -8.78 -6.22 -15.23
CA ILE A 117 -8.88 -6.54 -13.79
C ILE A 117 -7.96 -7.72 -13.47
N ILE A 118 -7.07 -7.57 -12.48
CA ILE A 118 -6.19 -8.65 -12.03
C ILE A 118 -6.21 -8.78 -10.51
N HIS A 119 -6.69 -9.90 -10.01
CA HIS A 119 -6.62 -10.30 -8.61
C HIS A 119 -6.47 -11.82 -8.48
N GLY A 120 -6.33 -12.32 -7.26
CA GLY A 120 -6.02 -13.74 -7.00
C GLY A 120 -7.14 -14.76 -7.30
N ASP A 121 -8.33 -14.33 -7.74
CA ASP A 121 -9.40 -15.24 -8.19
C ASP A 121 -9.44 -15.36 -9.72
N LYS A 122 -8.62 -14.57 -10.43
CA LYS A 122 -8.47 -14.68 -11.88
C LYS A 122 -7.57 -15.86 -12.21
N GLU A 123 -7.96 -16.65 -13.20
CA GLU A 123 -7.12 -17.75 -13.69
C GLU A 123 -5.81 -17.21 -14.25
N GLN A 124 -4.71 -17.96 -14.11
CA GLN A 124 -3.39 -17.49 -14.57
C GLN A 124 -3.39 -17.13 -16.06
N ARG A 125 -4.10 -17.90 -16.90
CA ARG A 125 -4.26 -17.62 -18.33
C ARG A 125 -4.95 -16.29 -18.60
N GLU A 126 -5.99 -15.97 -17.83
CA GLU A 126 -6.70 -14.68 -17.92
C GLU A 126 -5.77 -13.54 -17.49
N ARG A 127 -5.04 -13.72 -16.38
CA ARG A 127 -4.06 -12.74 -15.90
C ARG A 127 -3.01 -12.45 -16.97
N ASP A 128 -2.42 -13.47 -17.57
CA ASP A 128 -1.40 -13.33 -18.62
C ASP A 128 -1.94 -12.62 -19.86
N TRP A 129 -3.18 -12.93 -20.26
CA TRP A 129 -3.85 -12.27 -21.38
C TRP A 129 -4.10 -10.78 -21.11
N ILE A 130 -4.68 -10.42 -19.95
CA ILE A 130 -4.94 -9.03 -19.54
C ILE A 130 -3.63 -8.24 -19.48
N LEU A 131 -2.57 -8.82 -18.92
CA LEU A 131 -1.25 -8.18 -18.86
C LEU A 131 -0.68 -7.91 -20.24
N ASN A 132 -0.86 -8.84 -21.17
CA ASN A 132 -0.43 -8.64 -22.54
C ASN A 132 -1.23 -7.50 -23.22
N GLN A 133 -2.56 -7.44 -23.02
CA GLN A 133 -3.37 -6.32 -23.53
C GLN A 133 -2.91 -4.97 -22.95
N PHE A 134 -2.62 -4.92 -21.65
CA PHE A 134 -2.11 -3.73 -20.97
C PHE A 134 -0.73 -3.30 -21.48
N ARG A 135 0.20 -4.26 -21.68
CA ARG A 135 1.53 -3.97 -22.25
C ARG A 135 1.45 -3.42 -23.66
N GLN A 136 0.48 -3.89 -24.45
CA GLN A 136 0.22 -3.43 -25.81
C GLN A 136 -0.57 -2.11 -25.87
N GLY A 137 -0.99 -1.55 -24.73
CA GLY A 137 -1.79 -0.32 -24.67
C GLY A 137 -3.24 -0.47 -25.11
N ARG A 138 -3.71 -1.69 -25.42
CA ARG A 138 -5.12 -1.95 -25.80
C ARG A 138 -6.08 -1.79 -24.63
N THR A 139 -5.57 -2.01 -23.43
CA THR A 139 -6.27 -1.78 -22.17
C THR A 139 -5.44 -0.78 -21.39
N PRO A 140 -5.76 0.53 -21.43
CA PRO A 140 -4.93 1.57 -20.85
C PRO A 140 -5.01 1.64 -19.32
N VAL A 141 -6.02 1.02 -18.69
CA VAL A 141 -6.18 1.01 -17.23
C VAL A 141 -6.09 -0.42 -16.70
N LEU A 142 -5.23 -0.66 -15.72
CA LEU A 142 -5.14 -1.93 -15.02
C LEU A 142 -5.56 -1.75 -13.57
N VAL A 143 -6.59 -2.47 -13.13
CA VAL A 143 -7.08 -2.46 -11.76
C VAL A 143 -6.60 -3.74 -11.06
N ALA A 144 -5.87 -3.61 -9.96
CA ALA A 144 -5.22 -4.76 -9.32
C ALA A 144 -5.12 -4.69 -7.79
N THR A 145 -5.04 -5.87 -7.16
CA THR A 145 -4.63 -5.99 -5.75
C THR A 145 -3.10 -6.06 -5.62
N ASP A 146 -2.58 -5.79 -4.41
CA ASP A 146 -1.14 -5.89 -4.12
C ASP A 146 -0.54 -7.24 -4.46
N VAL A 147 -1.23 -8.32 -4.08
CA VAL A 147 -0.77 -9.69 -4.34
C VAL A 147 -0.69 -9.96 -5.84
N ALA A 148 -1.68 -9.46 -6.58
CA ALA A 148 -1.71 -9.62 -8.02
C ALA A 148 -0.62 -8.81 -8.71
N ALA A 149 -0.31 -7.59 -8.24
CA ALA A 149 0.66 -6.67 -8.82
C ALA A 149 2.12 -6.92 -8.43
N ARG A 150 2.37 -7.56 -7.28
CA ARG A 150 3.72 -7.94 -6.85
C ARG A 150 4.29 -9.01 -7.79
N GLY A 151 5.41 -8.71 -8.43
CA GLY A 151 6.06 -9.61 -9.38
C GLY A 151 5.50 -9.54 -10.80
N LEU A 152 4.46 -8.74 -11.05
CA LEU A 152 4.08 -8.44 -12.42
C LEU A 152 5.07 -7.47 -13.02
N ASP A 153 5.57 -7.84 -14.20
CA ASP A 153 6.33 -6.94 -15.06
C ASP A 153 5.39 -5.96 -15.76
N VAL A 154 4.66 -5.18 -14.96
CA VAL A 154 3.88 -4.02 -15.37
C VAL A 154 4.82 -2.82 -15.24
N LYS A 155 5.87 -2.83 -16.05
CA LYS A 155 6.82 -1.72 -16.17
C LYS A 155 6.20 -0.62 -17.02
N ASP A 156 6.65 0.60 -16.76
CA ASP A 156 6.39 1.78 -17.59
C ASP A 156 4.92 2.17 -17.66
N CYS A 157 4.22 2.16 -16.52
CA CYS A 157 3.02 2.98 -16.36
C CYS A 157 3.44 4.45 -16.27
N ASN A 158 2.64 5.36 -16.80
CA ASN A 158 2.83 6.80 -16.57
C ASN A 158 2.03 7.29 -15.35
N LEU A 159 0.96 6.58 -15.00
CA LEU A 159 0.07 6.92 -13.88
C LEU A 159 -0.10 5.73 -12.92
N VAL A 160 0.02 5.98 -11.63
CA VAL A 160 -0.33 5.04 -10.56
C VAL A 160 -1.39 5.68 -9.67
N ILE A 161 -2.42 4.94 -9.31
CA ILE A 161 -3.49 5.42 -8.43
C ILE A 161 -3.67 4.43 -7.28
N ASN A 162 -3.43 4.86 -6.04
CA ASN A 162 -3.80 4.11 -4.86
C ASN A 162 -5.24 4.49 -4.49
N TYR A 163 -6.21 3.72 -5.01
CA TYR A 163 -7.62 3.92 -4.68
C TYR A 163 -7.88 3.67 -3.18
N ASP A 164 -7.31 2.57 -2.69
CA ASP A 164 -7.19 2.31 -1.27
C ASP A 164 -5.75 2.55 -0.84
N PHE A 165 -5.54 3.39 0.17
CA PHE A 165 -4.22 3.58 0.76
C PHE A 165 -3.70 2.24 1.30
N PRO A 166 -2.42 1.90 1.07
CA PRO A 166 -1.87 0.64 1.55
C PRO A 166 -1.78 0.60 3.08
N ASN A 167 -1.89 -0.59 3.67
CA ASN A 167 -1.79 -0.79 5.12
C ASN A 167 -0.38 -0.60 5.69
N GLN A 168 0.64 -0.64 4.83
CA GLN A 168 2.05 -0.45 5.20
C GLN A 168 2.68 0.62 4.30
N ILE A 169 3.55 1.43 4.87
CA ILE A 169 4.14 2.57 4.15
C ILE A 169 5.18 2.09 3.12
N GLU A 170 5.79 0.94 3.36
CA GLU A 170 6.65 0.24 2.42
C GLU A 170 5.90 -0.12 1.14
N ASP A 171 4.63 -0.52 1.27
CA ASP A 171 3.79 -0.86 0.12
C ASP A 171 3.41 0.38 -0.68
N TYR A 172 3.21 1.53 -0.03
CA TYR A 172 3.04 2.81 -0.73
C TYR A 172 4.22 3.09 -1.68
N VAL A 173 5.45 3.03 -1.17
CA VAL A 173 6.66 3.26 -1.97
C VAL A 173 6.77 2.24 -3.12
N HIS A 174 6.48 0.97 -2.87
CA HIS A 174 6.52 -0.07 -3.91
C HIS A 174 5.47 0.10 -5.00
N ARG A 175 4.26 0.56 -4.64
CA ARG A 175 3.15 0.80 -5.56
C ARG A 175 3.46 2.00 -6.46
N ILE A 176 3.84 3.14 -5.89
CA ILE A 176 4.16 4.33 -6.71
C ILE A 176 5.39 4.09 -7.58
N GLY A 177 6.34 3.27 -7.12
CA GLY A 177 7.52 2.87 -7.91
C GLY A 177 7.22 2.03 -9.15
N ARG A 178 5.96 1.82 -9.54
CA ARG A 178 5.57 1.27 -10.86
C ARG A 178 5.66 2.32 -11.98
N THR A 179 5.66 3.61 -11.64
CA THR A 179 5.91 4.73 -12.55
C THR A 179 7.27 5.38 -12.27
N GLY A 180 7.66 6.40 -13.05
CA GLY A 180 8.87 7.20 -12.82
C GLY A 180 10.19 6.46 -13.10
N ARG A 181 10.20 5.45 -13.98
CA ARG A 181 11.36 4.59 -14.21
C ARG A 181 12.22 5.05 -15.39
N ALA A 182 13.49 4.66 -15.38
CA ALA A 182 14.43 4.85 -16.50
C ALA A 182 14.50 6.33 -16.98
N GLY A 183 14.51 7.28 -16.05
CA GLY A 183 14.57 8.72 -16.34
C GLY A 183 13.26 9.35 -16.82
N LYS A 184 12.18 8.57 -16.94
CA LYS A 184 10.84 9.11 -17.24
C LYS A 184 10.21 9.68 -15.97
N LYS A 185 9.45 10.76 -16.12
CA LYS A 185 8.58 11.25 -15.05
C LYS A 185 7.37 10.35 -14.88
N GLY A 186 6.83 10.33 -13.67
CA GLY A 186 5.66 9.53 -13.31
C GLY A 186 4.70 10.30 -12.42
N TRP A 187 3.43 9.91 -12.46
CA TRP A 187 2.39 10.49 -11.63
C TRP A 187 1.81 9.45 -10.69
N ALA A 188 1.65 9.81 -9.42
CA ALA A 188 1.03 8.97 -8.40
C ALA A 188 -0.05 9.74 -7.65
N PHE A 189 -1.29 9.27 -7.72
CA PHE A 189 -2.40 9.75 -6.87
C PHE A 189 -2.68 8.74 -5.78
N SER A 190 -2.95 9.20 -4.57
CA SER A 190 -3.32 8.31 -3.47
C SER A 190 -4.45 8.88 -2.64
N PHE A 191 -5.51 8.11 -2.50
CA PHE A 191 -6.65 8.45 -1.66
C PHE A 191 -6.45 7.88 -0.27
N ILE A 192 -6.39 8.76 0.73
CA ILE A 192 -6.28 8.40 2.14
C ILE A 192 -7.56 8.78 2.87
N ASP A 193 -8.05 7.92 3.74
CA ASP A 193 -9.22 8.22 4.56
C ASP A 193 -8.82 9.06 5.78
N GLY A 194 -9.67 10.00 6.20
CA GLY A 194 -9.41 10.86 7.36
C GLY A 194 -9.09 10.11 8.66
N GLY A 195 -9.53 8.85 8.80
CA GLY A 195 -9.20 7.99 9.92
C GLY A 195 -7.77 7.45 9.96
N GLU A 196 -6.99 7.60 8.88
CA GLU A 196 -5.68 6.96 8.71
C GLU A 196 -4.49 7.83 9.15
N GLY A 197 -4.66 8.68 10.17
CA GLY A 197 -3.62 9.64 10.58
C GLY A 197 -2.28 9.03 11.02
N ASN A 198 -2.26 7.75 11.46
CA ASN A 198 -0.99 7.03 11.70
C ASN A 198 -0.19 6.80 10.41
N MET A 199 -0.86 6.53 9.29
CA MET A 199 -0.22 6.42 7.98
C MET A 199 0.21 7.79 7.47
N ALA A 200 -0.61 8.83 7.66
CA ALA A 200 -0.23 10.21 7.33
C ALA A 200 1.09 10.61 8.02
N ARG A 201 1.27 10.27 9.31
CA ARG A 201 2.54 10.54 10.03
C ARG A 201 3.76 9.86 9.39
N LYS A 202 3.62 8.63 8.90
CA LYS A 202 4.70 7.90 8.21
C LYS A 202 4.93 8.42 6.79
N LEU A 203 3.90 8.95 6.15
CA LEU A 203 3.93 9.44 4.78
C LEU A 203 4.61 10.82 4.64
N ILE A 204 4.40 11.72 5.60
CA ILE A 204 4.95 13.10 5.54
C ILE A 204 6.47 13.14 5.32
N PRO A 205 7.31 12.37 6.04
CA PRO A 205 8.75 12.34 5.79
C PRO A 205 9.08 11.95 4.35
N ILE A 206 8.42 10.91 3.81
CA ILE A 206 8.65 10.41 2.45
C ILE A 206 8.32 11.48 1.40
N LEU A 207 7.21 12.20 1.59
CA LEU A 207 6.83 13.30 0.70
C LEU A 207 7.86 14.43 0.75
N ARG A 208 8.32 14.83 1.94
CA ARG A 208 9.30 15.90 2.11
C ARG A 208 10.65 15.53 1.50
N ASP A 209 11.12 14.30 1.71
CA ASP A 209 12.39 13.82 1.15
C ASP A 209 12.36 13.77 -0.39
N ALA A 210 11.17 13.54 -0.95
CA ALA A 210 10.92 13.57 -2.39
C ALA A 210 10.57 14.98 -2.93
N ASN A 211 10.70 16.05 -2.11
CA ASN A 211 10.34 17.43 -2.44
C ASN A 211 8.90 17.60 -2.94
N GLN A 212 7.96 16.83 -2.38
CA GLN A 212 6.56 16.88 -2.72
C GLN A 212 5.80 17.84 -1.81
N ILE A 213 4.68 18.38 -2.31
CA ILE A 213 3.81 19.24 -1.53
C ILE A 213 3.02 18.38 -0.54
N VAL A 214 3.12 18.70 0.75
CA VAL A 214 2.29 18.11 1.80
C VAL A 214 1.12 19.05 2.04
N SER A 215 -0.11 18.58 1.82
CA SER A 215 -1.29 19.41 2.06
C SER A 215 -1.52 19.65 3.57
N PRO A 216 -2.09 20.80 3.96
CA PRO A 216 -2.42 21.08 5.35
C PRO A 216 -3.30 20.01 6.00
N GLU A 217 -4.23 19.44 5.24
CA GLU A 217 -5.11 18.36 5.72
C GLU A 217 -4.33 17.11 6.15
N ILE A 218 -3.30 16.72 5.39
CA ILE A 218 -2.44 15.57 5.73
C ILE A 218 -1.61 15.86 6.98
N GLU A 219 -1.12 17.10 7.14
CA GLU A 219 -0.45 17.49 8.38
C GLU A 219 -1.39 17.43 9.58
N GLU A 220 -2.63 17.92 9.43
CA GLU A 220 -3.64 17.89 10.48
C GLU A 220 -4.03 16.46 10.87
N MET A 221 -4.19 15.56 9.90
CA MET A 221 -4.41 14.13 10.14
C MET A 221 -3.28 13.51 10.96
N ALA A 222 -2.03 13.80 10.63
CA ALA A 222 -0.87 13.27 11.34
C ALA A 222 -0.77 13.79 12.80
N ARG A 223 -1.12 15.07 13.02
CA ARG A 223 -1.20 15.68 14.35
C ARG A 223 -2.33 15.06 15.18
N SER A 224 -3.51 14.91 14.60
CA SER A 224 -4.72 14.39 15.26
C SER A 224 -4.57 12.94 15.71
N ALA A 225 -3.81 12.12 14.99
CA ALA A 225 -3.49 10.75 15.39
C ALA A 225 -2.55 10.64 16.61
N GLY A 226 -1.96 11.75 17.10
CA GLY A 226 -1.08 11.78 18.26
C GLY A 226 -1.84 11.94 19.58
N PHE A 227 -3.04 12.50 19.50
CA PHE A 227 -3.95 12.63 20.63
C PHE A 227 -4.84 11.40 20.66
N GLY A 228 -4.33 10.31 21.22
CA GLY A 228 -5.15 9.14 21.51
C GLY A 228 -6.38 9.57 22.31
N ARG A 229 -7.54 9.59 21.68
CA ARG A 229 -8.82 9.63 22.39
C ARG A 229 -8.79 8.46 23.38
N PRO A 230 -8.86 8.69 24.71
CA PRO A 230 -8.96 7.61 25.66
C PRO A 230 -10.19 6.79 25.26
N LYS A 231 -9.95 5.53 24.90
CA LYS A 231 -11.01 4.56 24.61
C LYS A 231 -11.96 4.59 25.80
N GLY A 232 -13.20 5.02 25.56
CA GLY A 232 -14.17 5.38 26.57
C GLY A 232 -14.21 4.41 27.74
N GLY A 233 -13.67 4.85 28.88
CA GLY A 233 -13.92 4.23 30.17
C GLY A 233 -15.38 4.45 30.50
N ARG A 234 -16.19 3.43 30.24
CA ARG A 234 -17.59 3.30 30.63
C ARG A 234 -17.69 3.47 32.15
N ARG A 235 -17.82 4.70 32.63
CA ARG A 235 -18.30 4.99 33.99
C ARG A 235 -19.78 4.63 34.00
N GLY A 236 -20.04 3.34 34.21
CA GLY A 236 -21.36 2.81 34.47
C GLY A 236 -21.94 3.48 35.71
N GLY A 237 -23.15 4.04 35.55
CA GLY A 237 -23.95 4.55 36.64
C GLY A 237 -24.31 3.41 37.60
N GLY A 238 -24.09 3.66 38.89
CA GLY A 238 -24.66 2.88 39.98
C GLY A 238 -25.69 3.73 40.70
N GLY A 239 -26.93 3.68 40.22
CA GLY A 239 -28.08 4.26 40.90
C GLY A 239 -28.57 3.37 42.05
N ARG A 240 -28.72 4.00 43.22
CA ARG A 240 -29.68 3.74 44.32
C ARG A 240 -30.33 2.35 44.47
N ARG A 241 -30.09 1.75 45.64
CA ARG A 241 -31.03 1.01 46.54
C ARG A 241 -30.38 1.10 47.93
N GLY A 242 -30.98 1.50 49.05
CA GLY A 242 -32.38 1.49 49.48
C GLY A 242 -32.49 0.57 50.71
N GLY A 243 -32.76 1.13 51.90
CA GLY A 243 -33.08 0.41 53.15
C GLY A 243 -31.88 -0.26 53.84
N GLY A 244 -31.70 -0.26 55.15
CA GLY A 244 -32.63 -0.03 56.26
C GLY A 244 -32.42 -1.14 57.29
N GLY A 245 -32.06 -0.78 58.53
CA GLY A 245 -32.42 -1.54 59.74
C GLY A 245 -31.47 -2.62 60.26
N GLY A 246 -31.20 -2.53 61.57
CA GLY A 246 -30.88 -3.63 62.49
C GLY A 246 -29.42 -4.09 62.48
N GLY A 247 -28.66 -4.15 63.57
CA GLY A 247 -29.03 -4.30 64.98
C GLY A 247 -28.47 -5.62 65.51
N GLY A 248 -27.46 -5.56 66.38
CA GLY A 248 -27.27 -6.51 67.49
C GLY A 248 -26.35 -7.72 67.31
N TYR A 249 -25.38 -7.82 68.23
CA TYR A 249 -24.87 -8.99 68.99
C TYR A 249 -24.51 -10.28 68.22
N GLY A 250 -23.32 -10.88 68.36
CA GLY A 250 -22.66 -11.26 69.61
C GLY A 250 -22.98 -12.74 69.89
N GLY A 251 -21.99 -13.63 69.74
CA GLY A 251 -22.09 -15.07 69.99
C GLY A 251 -21.19 -15.89 69.08
#